data_AF-A0A7S1GWN0-F1
#
_entry.id   AF-A0A7S1GWN0-F1
#
_cell.length_a   1.000
_cell.length_b   1.000
_cell.length_c   1.000
_cell.angle_alpha   90.00
_cell.angle_beta   90.00
_cell.angle_gamma   90.00
#
_symmetry.space_group_name_H-M   'P 1'
#
loop_
_entity.id
_entity.type
_entity.pdbx_description
1 polymer ?
#
loop_
_entity_poly.entity_id
_entity_poly.type
_entity_poly.pdbx_seq_one_letter_code
_entity_poly.pdbx_strand_id
1 'polypeptide(L)'
;SFEVCFTARDALGVLDPLAKACRVAVVQRCQYCVQGGDTLGSVMKGYGLDTNWLRLWLHNGNENPAGSELPRTITNPDLMVGKERGALSEDEKRENSLGQPVVWVGPVYDVQEGDGLALLANKFRTTVASLLSVNPDIKGDADVRPGRPVCVVPCSAARQGWADQ
;
A
#
# COMPACT_ATOMS: atom_id res chain seq x y z
N SER A 1 2.95 -13.18 3.54
CA SER A 1 4.36 -13.29 3.13
C SER A 1 4.49 -14.40 2.11
N PHE A 2 5.53 -14.37 1.29
CA PHE A 2 5.83 -15.41 0.31
C PHE A 2 7.25 -15.89 0.59
N GLU A 3 7.45 -17.19 0.69
CA GLU A 3 8.80 -17.76 0.77
C GLU A 3 9.27 -18.08 -0.64
N VAL A 4 10.40 -17.50 -1.03
CA VAL A 4 11.07 -17.79 -2.29
C VAL A 4 12.37 -18.50 -1.97
N CYS A 5 12.59 -19.64 -2.60
CA CYS A 5 13.79 -20.43 -2.39
C CYS A 5 14.55 -20.61 -3.69
N PHE A 6 15.87 -20.58 -3.58
CA PHE A 6 16.80 -20.70 -4.71
C PHE A 6 17.82 -21.81 -4.42
N THR A 7 18.21 -22.50 -5.48
CA THR A 7 19.31 -23.46 -5.48
C THR A 7 20.21 -23.08 -6.65
N ALA A 8 21.45 -22.69 -6.36
CA ALA A 8 22.42 -22.35 -7.40
C ALA A 8 23.09 -23.62 -7.91
N ARG A 9 23.29 -23.68 -9.23
CA ARG A 9 24.01 -24.73 -9.94
C ARG A 9 24.98 -24.08 -10.90
N ASP A 10 26.13 -24.69 -11.13
CA ASP A 10 27.01 -24.23 -12.18
C ASP A 10 26.42 -24.57 -13.56
N ALA A 11 26.74 -23.77 -14.57
CA ALA A 11 26.18 -23.91 -15.91
C ALA A 11 26.65 -25.20 -16.62
N LEU A 12 27.77 -25.78 -16.17
CA LEU A 12 28.34 -27.00 -16.74
C LEU A 12 27.86 -28.27 -16.01
N GLY A 13 27.18 -28.12 -14.87
CA GLY A 13 26.65 -29.23 -14.06
C GLY A 13 27.73 -30.10 -13.43
N VAL A 14 28.94 -29.58 -13.26
CA VAL A 14 30.10 -30.35 -12.78
C VAL A 14 30.18 -30.35 -11.25
N LEU A 15 29.65 -29.31 -10.61
CA LEU A 15 29.68 -29.17 -9.16
C LEU A 15 28.34 -29.54 -8.55
N ASP A 16 28.39 -30.02 -7.30
CA ASP A 16 27.19 -30.24 -6.52
C ASP A 16 26.43 -28.90 -6.34
N PRO A 17 25.09 -28.92 -6.42
CA PRO A 17 24.28 -27.73 -6.20
C PRO A 17 24.50 -27.17 -4.81
N LEU A 18 24.57 -25.84 -4.71
CA LEU A 18 24.62 -25.18 -3.40
C LEU A 18 23.34 -25.49 -2.60
N ALA A 19 23.48 -25.47 -1.27
CA ALA A 19 22.36 -25.66 -0.36
C ALA A 19 21.20 -24.71 -0.69
N LYS A 20 19.96 -25.23 -0.59
CA LYS A 20 18.73 -24.45 -0.80
C LYS A 20 18.71 -23.28 0.18
N ALA A 21 18.66 -22.06 -0.36
CA ALA A 21 18.51 -20.84 0.42
C ALA A 21 17.12 -20.26 0.21
N CYS A 22 16.40 -19.97 1.29
CA CYS A 22 15.07 -19.35 1.24
C CYS A 22 15.12 -17.91 1.76
N ARG A 23 14.24 -17.06 1.22
CA ARG A 23 13.98 -15.70 1.67
C ARG A 23 12.48 -15.49 1.78
N VAL A 24 12.05 -14.93 2.89
CA VAL A 24 10.66 -14.57 3.12
C VAL A 24 10.46 -13.12 2.68
N ALA A 25 9.67 -12.93 1.61
CA ALA A 25 9.20 -11.63 1.18
C ALA A 25 7.89 -11.30 1.91
N VAL A 26 7.89 -10.22 2.70
CA VAL A 26 6.67 -9.69 3.30
C VAL A 26 6.14 -8.57 2.41
N VAL A 27 5.04 -8.81 1.71
CA VAL A 27 4.34 -7.76 0.96
C VAL A 27 3.53 -6.94 1.96
N GLN A 28 3.97 -5.70 2.17
CA GLN A 28 3.23 -4.74 2.97
C GLN A 28 2.01 -4.28 2.18
N ARG A 29 0.81 -4.57 2.70
CA ARG A 29 -0.46 -4.21 2.05
C ARG A 29 -0.76 -2.74 2.27
N CYS A 30 -1.43 -2.12 1.30
CA CYS A 30 -1.80 -0.71 1.32
C CYS A 30 -0.64 0.29 1.49
N GLN A 31 0.58 -0.10 1.16
CA GLN A 31 1.72 0.81 1.14
C GLN A 31 2.15 1.07 -0.29
N TYR A 32 2.44 2.33 -0.58
CA TYR A 32 3.12 2.77 -1.79
C TYR A 32 4.55 3.18 -1.42
N CYS A 33 5.53 2.61 -2.11
CA CYS A 33 6.93 3.00 -1.98
C CYS A 33 7.18 4.27 -2.78
N VAL A 34 7.44 5.37 -2.08
CA VAL A 34 7.69 6.69 -2.67
C VAL A 34 8.94 6.63 -3.55
N GLN A 35 8.82 7.11 -4.78
CA GLN A 35 9.88 7.20 -5.76
C GLN A 35 10.45 8.62 -5.85
N GLY A 36 11.67 8.74 -6.37
CA GLY A 36 12.29 10.04 -6.61
C GLY A 36 11.48 10.87 -7.60
N GLY A 37 10.93 12.00 -7.16
CA GLY A 37 10.12 12.89 -7.99
C GLY A 37 8.61 12.73 -7.82
N ASP A 38 8.16 11.84 -6.93
CA ASP A 38 6.76 11.78 -6.55
C ASP A 38 6.28 13.07 -5.89
N THR A 39 5.03 13.42 -6.16
CA THR A 39 4.27 14.44 -5.46
C THR A 39 3.02 13.80 -4.89
N LEU A 40 2.36 14.43 -3.92
CA LEU A 40 1.10 13.89 -3.40
C LEU A 40 0.07 13.77 -4.54
N GLY A 41 0.07 14.75 -5.45
CA GLY A 41 -0.79 14.74 -6.64
C GLY A 41 -0.51 13.57 -7.59
N SER A 42 0.76 13.20 -7.84
CA SER A 42 1.08 12.07 -8.72
C SER A 42 0.62 10.75 -8.13
N VAL A 43 0.88 10.53 -6.83
CA VAL A 43 0.48 9.31 -6.12
C VAL A 43 -1.04 9.17 -6.11
N MET A 44 -1.78 10.22 -5.76
CA MET A 44 -3.24 10.18 -5.76
C MET A 44 -3.85 9.84 -7.11
N LYS A 45 -3.34 10.47 -8.18
CA LYS A 45 -3.81 10.22 -9.53
C LYS A 45 -3.63 8.75 -9.89
N GLY A 46 -2.50 8.15 -9.50
CA GLY A 46 -2.25 6.72 -9.68
C GLY A 46 -3.27 5.81 -9.00
N TYR A 47 -3.75 6.19 -7.81
CA TYR A 47 -4.73 5.42 -7.04
C TYR A 47 -6.20 5.84 -7.27
N GLY A 48 -6.46 6.77 -8.20
CA GLY A 48 -7.81 7.24 -8.51
C GLY A 48 -8.50 7.96 -7.34
N LEU A 49 -7.74 8.56 -6.43
CA LEU A 49 -8.29 9.36 -5.33
C LEU A 49 -8.83 10.69 -5.88
N ASP A 50 -10.12 10.96 -5.65
CA ASP A 50 -10.83 12.12 -6.22
C ASP A 50 -10.34 13.46 -5.63
N THR A 51 -9.27 14.03 -6.20
CA THR A 51 -8.76 15.40 -6.00
C THR A 51 -8.39 15.84 -4.58
N ASN A 52 -8.66 15.03 -3.55
CA ASN A 52 -8.42 15.41 -2.17
C ASN A 52 -7.15 14.79 -1.57
N TRP A 53 -6.00 15.44 -1.77
CA TRP A 53 -4.70 15.02 -1.21
C TRP A 53 -4.70 15.01 0.32
N LEU A 54 -5.60 15.77 0.93
CA LEU A 54 -5.84 15.78 2.37
C LEU A 54 -6.16 14.38 2.88
N ARG A 55 -6.81 13.51 2.10
CA ARG A 55 -7.10 12.13 2.52
C ARG A 55 -5.83 11.31 2.67
N LEU A 56 -4.95 11.39 1.68
CA LEU A 56 -3.67 10.70 1.72
C LEU A 56 -2.81 11.24 2.87
N TRP A 57 -2.82 12.56 3.07
CA TRP A 57 -2.13 13.19 4.19
C TRP A 57 -2.73 12.81 5.54
N LEU A 58 -4.05 12.84 5.75
CA LEU A 58 -4.69 12.45 7.01
C LEU A 58 -4.47 10.98 7.37
N HIS A 59 -4.29 10.10 6.39
CA HIS A 59 -3.99 8.69 6.64
C HIS A 59 -2.53 8.43 7.01
N ASN A 60 -1.65 9.41 6.79
CA ASN A 60 -0.21 9.29 7.00
C ASN A 60 0.38 10.30 7.97
N GLY A 61 -0.38 11.35 8.28
CA GLY A 61 -0.01 12.47 9.13
C GLY A 61 -0.72 12.42 10.47
N ASN A 62 0.01 12.81 11.50
CA ASN A 62 -0.49 13.18 12.83
C ASN A 62 -1.15 12.06 13.64
N GLU A 63 -0.71 10.82 13.48
CA GLU A 63 -0.86 9.85 14.57
C GLU A 63 0.16 10.23 15.65
N ASN A 64 -0.31 10.82 16.76
CA ASN A 64 0.55 10.94 17.93
C ASN A 64 0.79 9.53 18.45
N PRO A 65 2.02 8.99 18.43
CA PRO A 65 2.27 7.69 18.99
C PRO A 65 1.91 7.73 20.47
N ALA A 66 1.28 6.67 20.95
CA ALA A 66 0.97 6.55 22.37
C ALA A 66 2.25 6.77 23.19
N GLY A 67 2.28 7.85 23.99
CA GLY A 67 3.42 8.22 24.83
C GLY A 67 4.37 9.29 24.29
N SER A 68 4.10 9.93 23.16
CA SER A 68 4.90 11.09 22.71
C SER A 68 4.44 12.40 23.39
N GLU A 69 5.37 13.07 24.09
CA GLU A 69 5.15 14.35 24.78
C GLU A 69 5.08 15.56 23.84
N LEU A 70 5.47 15.40 22.57
CA LEU A 70 5.46 16.45 21.56
C LEU A 70 4.53 16.06 20.41
N PRO A 71 3.63 16.95 19.94
CA PRO A 71 2.71 16.62 18.86
C PRO A 71 3.48 16.40 17.55
N ARG A 72 3.58 15.13 17.12
CA ARG A 72 4.09 14.78 15.79
C ARG A 72 3.14 15.32 14.74
N THR A 73 3.43 16.50 14.21
CA THR A 73 2.57 17.18 13.24
C THR A 73 3.32 17.34 11.93
N ILE A 74 2.97 16.55 10.92
CA ILE A 74 3.41 16.84 9.54
C ILE A 74 2.66 18.10 9.12
N THR A 75 3.26 19.27 9.28
CA THR A 75 2.62 20.56 8.92
C THR A 75 2.69 20.87 7.43
N ASN A 76 3.70 20.32 6.75
CA ASN A 76 3.84 20.39 5.30
C ASN A 76 3.66 18.98 4.67
N PRO A 77 2.53 18.73 3.97
CA PRO A 77 2.23 17.47 3.31
C PRO A 77 3.28 17.02 2.29
N ASP A 78 3.99 17.94 1.64
CA ASP A 78 5.02 17.60 0.64
C ASP A 78 6.21 16.84 1.26
N LEU A 79 6.40 16.91 2.58
CA LEU A 79 7.42 16.15 3.31
C LEU A 79 7.16 14.63 3.30
N MET A 80 5.95 14.18 2.93
CA MET A 80 5.64 12.75 2.84
C MET A 80 6.32 12.06 1.65
N VAL A 81 6.46 12.79 0.55
CA VAL A 81 6.87 12.25 -0.77
C VAL A 81 8.08 12.98 -1.38
N GLY A 82 8.44 14.15 -0.86
CA GLY A 82 9.49 15.00 -1.39
C GLY A 82 10.91 14.67 -0.93
N LYS A 83 11.89 15.29 -1.61
CA LYS A 83 13.33 15.15 -1.32
C LYS A 83 13.74 15.69 0.06
N GLU A 84 12.91 16.54 0.66
CA GLU A 84 13.16 17.18 1.97
C GLU A 84 12.82 16.26 3.15
N ARG A 85 12.44 15.00 2.89
CA ARG A 85 12.24 13.96 3.90
C ARG A 85 13.47 13.71 4.78
N GLY A 86 14.67 14.10 4.34
CA GLY A 86 15.88 14.10 5.17
C GLY A 86 15.80 15.00 6.40
N ALA A 87 14.81 15.90 6.48
CA ALA A 87 14.53 16.75 7.62
C ALA A 87 13.57 16.13 8.66
N LEU A 88 12.96 14.96 8.36
CA LEU A 88 12.10 14.24 9.30
C LEU A 88 12.96 13.48 10.33
N SER A 89 12.54 13.50 11.59
CA SER A 89 13.17 12.69 12.63
C SER A 89 12.95 11.18 12.37
N GLU A 90 13.81 10.31 12.92
CA GLU A 90 13.71 8.85 12.70
C GLU A 90 12.33 8.29 13.03
N ASP A 91 11.65 8.90 13.99
CA ASP A 91 10.33 8.53 14.45
C ASP A 91 9.18 9.09 13.58
N GLU A 92 9.48 9.99 12.64
CA GLU A 92 8.57 10.51 11.61
C GLU A 92 8.73 9.77 10.27
N LYS A 93 9.83 9.02 10.08
CA LYS A 93 10.10 8.26 8.87
C LYS A 93 9.21 7.00 8.81
N ARG A 94 8.07 7.09 8.12
CA ARG A 94 7.28 5.90 7.74
C ARG A 94 8.01 5.12 6.65
N GLU A 95 8.78 4.10 7.04
CA GLU A 95 9.56 3.28 6.12
C GLU A 95 9.09 1.83 6.14
N ASN A 96 9.29 1.14 5.01
CA ASN A 96 9.14 -0.31 4.99
C ASN A 96 10.35 -0.99 5.66
N SER A 97 10.33 -2.33 5.76
CA SER A 97 11.43 -3.12 6.32
C SER A 97 12.77 -2.98 5.59
N LEU A 98 12.81 -2.28 4.46
CA LEU A 98 14.02 -2.01 3.67
C LEU A 98 14.50 -0.56 3.85
N GLY A 99 13.91 0.22 4.76
CA GLY A 99 14.24 1.63 4.96
C GLY A 99 13.76 2.53 3.81
N GLN A 100 12.85 2.03 2.97
CA GLN A 100 12.34 2.83 1.85
C GLN A 100 11.14 3.65 2.31
N PRO A 101 11.05 4.92 1.87
CA PRO A 101 9.94 5.78 2.20
C PRO A 101 8.62 5.21 1.70
N VAL A 102 7.62 5.07 2.57
CA VAL A 102 6.29 4.64 2.19
C VAL A 102 5.21 5.64 2.59
N VAL A 103 4.10 5.59 1.86
CA VAL A 103 2.82 6.19 2.26
C VAL A 103 1.73 5.12 2.21
N TRP A 104 0.82 5.17 3.17
CA TRP A 104 -0.36 4.34 3.22
C TRP A 104 -1.43 4.91 2.30
N VAL A 105 -1.97 4.10 1.40
CA VAL A 105 -2.97 4.55 0.41
C VAL A 105 -4.41 4.23 0.82
N GLY A 106 -4.57 3.47 1.90
CA GLY A 106 -5.84 3.12 2.50
C GLY A 106 -5.68 2.08 3.62
N PRO A 107 -6.76 1.77 4.35
CA PRO A 107 -6.70 0.80 5.43
C PRO A 107 -6.63 -0.64 4.89
N VAL A 108 -6.06 -1.52 5.70
CA VAL A 108 -6.21 -2.97 5.53
C VAL A 108 -7.48 -3.39 6.24
N TYR A 109 -8.38 -4.04 5.52
CA TYR A 109 -9.63 -4.57 6.05
C TYR A 109 -9.58 -6.10 6.10
N ASP A 110 -9.87 -6.67 7.26
CA ASP A 110 -10.03 -8.10 7.41
C ASP A 110 -11.42 -8.51 6.93
N VAL A 111 -11.46 -9.32 5.87
CA VAL A 111 -12.69 -9.83 5.26
C VAL A 111 -13.55 -10.52 6.31
N GLN A 112 -14.85 -10.22 6.31
CA GLN A 112 -15.82 -10.80 7.21
C GLN A 112 -16.63 -11.89 6.51
N GLU A 113 -17.39 -12.66 7.28
CA GLU A 113 -18.31 -13.64 6.72
C GLU A 113 -19.36 -12.98 5.84
N GLY A 114 -19.55 -13.52 4.63
CA GLY A 114 -20.48 -12.98 3.62
C GLY A 114 -19.93 -11.84 2.77
N ASP A 115 -18.71 -11.35 3.01
CA ASP A 115 -18.07 -10.37 2.13
C ASP A 115 -17.70 -11.01 0.77
N GLY A 116 -17.75 -10.20 -0.28
CA GLY A 116 -17.31 -10.52 -1.64
C GLY A 116 -16.84 -9.24 -2.34
N LEU A 117 -16.17 -9.34 -3.49
CA LEU A 117 -15.56 -8.18 -4.17
C LEU A 117 -16.58 -7.08 -4.44
N ALA A 118 -17.77 -7.42 -4.92
CA ALA A 118 -18.83 -6.44 -5.21
C ALA A 118 -19.36 -5.77 -3.93
N LEU A 119 -19.54 -6.52 -2.85
CA LEU A 119 -20.00 -5.99 -1.56
C LEU A 119 -18.96 -5.07 -0.93
N LEU A 120 -17.69 -5.48 -0.96
CA LEU A 120 -16.56 -4.65 -0.50
C LEU A 120 -16.44 -3.38 -1.34
N ALA A 121 -16.56 -3.49 -2.67
CA ALA A 121 -16.51 -2.32 -3.56
C ALA A 121 -17.59 -1.30 -3.20
N ASN A 122 -18.83 -1.76 -3.02
CA ASN A 122 -19.95 -0.92 -2.60
C ASN A 122 -19.74 -0.32 -1.21
N LYS A 123 -19.33 -1.15 -0.24
CA LYS A 123 -19.08 -0.73 1.15
C LYS A 123 -18.06 0.40 1.24
N PHE A 124 -16.98 0.32 0.46
CA PHE A 124 -15.89 1.31 0.47
C PHE A 124 -16.02 2.39 -0.61
N ARG A 125 -17.14 2.44 -1.36
CA ARG A 125 -17.35 3.38 -2.47
C ARG A 125 -16.16 3.38 -3.45
N THR A 126 -15.77 2.19 -3.87
CA THR A 126 -14.73 1.95 -4.88
C THR A 126 -15.30 1.04 -5.97
N THR A 127 -14.46 0.54 -6.88
CA THR A 127 -14.85 -0.44 -7.90
C THR A 127 -14.13 -1.76 -7.66
N VAL A 128 -14.69 -2.86 -8.17
CA VAL A 128 -13.99 -4.16 -8.15
C VAL A 128 -12.64 -4.06 -8.88
N ALA A 129 -12.57 -3.32 -9.99
CA ALA A 129 -11.33 -3.08 -10.71
C ALA A 129 -10.28 -2.37 -9.85
N SER A 130 -10.68 -1.30 -9.14
CA SER A 130 -9.82 -0.58 -8.20
C SER A 130 -9.36 -1.47 -7.05
N LEU A 131 -10.24 -2.28 -6.46
CA LEU A 131 -9.88 -3.25 -5.42
C LEU A 131 -8.85 -4.26 -5.92
N LEU A 132 -9.06 -4.87 -7.09
CA LEU A 132 -8.12 -5.85 -7.65
C LEU A 132 -6.78 -5.20 -8.03
N SER A 133 -6.79 -3.94 -8.47
CA SER A 133 -5.55 -3.21 -8.83
C SER A 133 -4.59 -3.05 -7.66
N VAL A 134 -5.11 -2.95 -6.43
CA VAL A 134 -4.31 -2.81 -5.19
C VAL A 134 -4.17 -4.12 -4.42
N ASN A 135 -4.75 -5.22 -4.91
CA ASN A 135 -4.65 -6.56 -4.33
C ASN A 135 -4.28 -7.59 -5.41
N PRO A 136 -3.04 -7.58 -5.92
CA PRO A 136 -2.64 -8.45 -7.03
C PRO A 136 -2.67 -9.95 -6.69
N ASP A 137 -2.72 -10.31 -5.41
CA ASP A 137 -2.87 -11.67 -4.89
C ASP A 137 -4.32 -12.20 -4.85
N ILE A 138 -5.30 -11.36 -5.21
CA ILE A 138 -6.72 -11.71 -5.29
C ILE A 138 -7.10 -11.77 -6.76
N LYS A 139 -7.58 -12.93 -7.23
CA LYS A 139 -7.96 -13.17 -8.63
C LYS A 139 -9.47 -13.18 -8.84
N GLY A 140 -10.25 -13.36 -7.77
CA GLY A 140 -11.71 -13.32 -7.81
C GLY A 140 -12.32 -13.55 -6.42
N ASP A 141 -13.63 -13.72 -6.36
CA ASP A 141 -14.37 -13.88 -5.10
C ASP A 141 -13.92 -15.10 -4.28
N ALA A 142 -13.46 -16.17 -4.95
CA ALA A 142 -12.94 -17.36 -4.27
C ALA A 142 -11.71 -17.09 -3.36
N ASP A 143 -11.02 -15.97 -3.58
CA ASP A 143 -9.90 -15.52 -2.77
C ASP A 143 -10.32 -14.63 -1.59
N VAL A 144 -11.54 -14.07 -1.60
CA VAL A 144 -12.09 -13.19 -0.56
C VAL A 144 -12.75 -14.05 0.52
N ARG A 145 -11.93 -14.52 1.46
CA ARG A 145 -12.36 -15.42 2.55
C ARG A 145 -12.27 -14.73 3.91
N PRO A 146 -13.13 -15.06 4.89
CA PRO A 146 -13.08 -14.47 6.22
C PRO A 146 -11.68 -14.53 6.84
N GLY A 147 -11.27 -13.42 7.47
CA GLY A 147 -9.93 -13.24 8.05
C GLY A 147 -8.82 -12.95 7.04
N ARG A 148 -9.12 -12.92 5.73
CA ARG A 148 -8.12 -12.48 4.74
C ARG A 148 -7.97 -10.95 4.79
N PRO A 149 -6.75 -10.41 4.95
CA PRO A 149 -6.52 -8.97 4.84
C PRO A 149 -6.61 -8.52 3.39
N VAL A 150 -7.41 -7.49 3.14
CA VAL A 150 -7.62 -6.86 1.83
C VAL A 150 -7.26 -5.39 1.94
N CYS A 151 -6.46 -4.90 1.00
CA CYS A 151 -6.24 -3.48 0.88
C CYS A 151 -7.45 -2.79 0.27
N VAL A 152 -7.98 -1.77 0.93
CA VAL A 152 -9.10 -0.99 0.39
C VAL A 152 -8.68 0.46 0.23
N VAL A 153 -9.00 1.04 -0.93
CA VAL A 153 -8.80 2.47 -1.21
C VAL A 153 -10.19 3.11 -1.30
N PRO A 154 -10.72 3.68 -0.19
CA PRO A 154 -12.09 4.20 -0.18
C PRO A 154 -12.26 5.40 -1.12
N CYS A 155 -13.48 5.59 -1.63
CA CYS A 155 -13.83 6.73 -2.49
C CYS A 155 -12.94 6.87 -3.74
N SER A 156 -12.39 5.77 -4.26
CA SER A 156 -11.60 5.72 -5.49
C SER A 156 -12.42 5.37 -6.73
N ALA A 157 -13.74 5.18 -6.58
CA ALA A 157 -14.62 5.13 -7.73
C ALA A 157 -14.67 6.52 -8.36
N ALA A 158 -14.13 6.65 -9.58
CA ALA A 158 -14.37 7.83 -10.39
C ALA A 158 -15.88 8.09 -10.47
N ARG A 159 -16.31 9.35 -10.32
CA ARG A 159 -17.70 9.72 -10.60
C ARG A 159 -18.03 9.33 -12.04
N GLN A 160 -18.82 8.28 -12.23
CA GLN A 160 -19.57 8.09 -13.47
C GLN A 160 -20.67 9.17 -13.48
N GLY A 161 -20.36 10.32 -14.06
CA GLY A 161 -21.31 11.43 -14.11
C GLY A 161 -20.63 12.76 -14.41
N TRP A 162 -20.16 12.89 -15.65
CA TRP A 162 -20.22 14.08 -16.53
C TRP A 162 -19.50 13.77 -17.85
N ALA A 163 -19.91 12.66 -18.48
CA ALA A 163 -19.71 12.41 -19.89
C ALA A 163 -21.09 12.02 -20.42
N ASP A 164 -21.97 13.02 -20.49
CA ASP A 164 -23.20 13.11 -21.29
C ASP A 164 -23.87 14.46 -20.95
N GLN A 165 -23.35 15.51 -21.58
CA GLN A 165 -24.03 16.75 -22.01
C GLN A 165 -23.06 17.56 -22.86
#